data_AF-A0A4R4SQ89-F1
#
_entry.id   AF-A0A4R4SQ89-F1
#
_cell.length_a   1.000
_cell.length_b   1.000
_cell.length_c   1.000
_cell.angle_alpha   90.00
_cell.angle_beta   90.00
_cell.angle_gamma   90.00
#
_symmetry.space_group_name_H-M   'P 1'
#
loop_
_entity.id
_entity.type
_entity.pdbx_description
1 polymer ?
#
loop_
_entity_poly.entity_id
_entity_poly.type
_entity_poly.pdbx_seq_one_letter_code
_entity_poly.pdbx_strand_id
1 'polypeptide(L)'
;MVQAAIPTVCSDRRRERGTGRNRPEPERITRVPLPGGVRSVVDTAVARSRLEALLEDLDRSIAILRGESPERDNSAADAGAGLTAVERVEAALHALERHRAGVLAALERIGAGTYGRCVACGEPVPDGRLEARPDAARCVTCQARYDRRR
;
A
#
# COMPACT_ATOMS: atom_id res chain seq x y z
N MET A 1 62.65 25.67 40.24
CA MET A 1 62.15 27.05 40.22
C MET A 1 62.97 27.74 39.14
N VAL A 2 62.47 28.06 37.94
CA VAL A 2 61.35 28.96 37.63
C VAL A 2 60.76 28.58 36.25
N GLN A 3 59.44 28.70 36.14
CA GLN A 3 58.64 28.61 34.91
C GLN A 3 59.04 29.63 33.83
N ALA A 4 58.76 29.29 32.58
CA ALA A 4 58.27 30.15 31.47
C ALA A 4 58.81 29.60 30.14
N ALA A 5 58.14 29.63 29.01
CA ALA A 5 56.76 29.93 28.63
C ALA A 5 56.66 29.45 27.16
N ILE A 6 55.54 28.87 26.78
CA ILE A 6 55.24 28.45 25.40
C ILE A 6 55.01 29.72 24.56
N PRO A 7 55.63 29.89 23.38
CA PRO A 7 55.24 30.96 22.47
C PRO A 7 53.98 30.56 21.68
N THR A 8 52.89 31.21 22.04
CA THR A 8 51.67 31.42 21.27
C THR A 8 51.97 32.24 20.02
N VAL A 9 51.69 31.72 18.82
CA VAL A 9 51.17 32.48 17.67
C VAL A 9 50.65 31.51 16.61
N CYS A 10 49.38 31.11 16.75
CA CYS A 10 48.63 30.52 15.63
C CYS A 10 48.28 31.63 14.66
N SER A 11 48.58 31.39 13.38
CA SER A 11 48.50 32.34 12.30
C SER A 11 47.05 32.74 11.98
N ASP A 12 46.86 34.05 11.99
CA ASP A 12 45.74 34.77 11.43
C ASP A 12 45.62 34.50 9.92
N ARG A 13 44.51 33.91 9.47
CA ARG A 13 43.99 34.20 8.11
C ARG A 13 42.48 34.02 8.02
N ARG A 14 41.80 35.07 8.48
CA ARG A 14 40.47 35.55 8.08
C ARG A 14 40.10 35.25 6.61
N ARG A 15 38.99 34.55 6.36
CA ARG A 15 38.16 34.73 5.14
C ARG A 15 36.72 34.28 5.38
N GLU A 16 35.94 35.22 5.90
CA GLU A 16 34.48 35.24 5.79
C GLU A 16 34.13 35.72 4.37
N ARG A 17 33.21 35.03 3.67
CA ARG A 17 32.13 35.64 2.87
C ARG A 17 31.00 34.63 2.68
N GLY A 18 29.80 35.10 3.00
CA GLY A 18 28.52 34.39 2.97
C GLY A 18 28.00 34.09 1.55
N THR A 19 27.12 33.10 1.48
CA THR A 19 25.66 33.19 1.25
C THR A 19 25.21 33.07 -0.21
N GLY A 20 24.34 32.07 -0.43
CA GLY A 20 23.11 32.27 -1.19
C GLY A 20 23.12 31.86 -2.66
N ARG A 21 22.84 30.57 -2.94
CA ARG A 21 22.01 30.19 -4.10
C ARG A 21 20.99 29.13 -3.68
N ASN A 22 19.95 29.67 -3.04
CA ASN A 22 18.53 29.33 -3.16
C ASN A 22 18.23 28.08 -4.02
N ARG A 23 18.14 26.92 -3.38
CA ARG A 23 17.34 25.81 -3.90
C ARG A 23 15.92 26.06 -3.39
N PRO A 24 14.87 26.09 -4.23
CA PRO A 24 13.51 26.11 -3.72
C PRO A 24 13.34 24.86 -2.85
N GLU A 25 13.11 25.07 -1.55
CA GLU A 25 12.75 23.99 -0.63
C GLU A 25 11.47 23.33 -1.20
N PRO A 26 11.38 22.00 -1.30
CA PRO A 26 10.11 21.38 -1.64
C PRO A 26 9.12 21.77 -0.56
N GLU A 27 8.07 22.44 -1.01
CA GLU A 27 7.04 23.09 -0.22
C GLU A 27 6.54 22.11 0.84
N ARG A 28 6.73 22.49 2.10
CA ARG A 28 6.32 21.72 3.27
C ARG A 28 4.84 21.38 3.12
N ILE A 29 4.56 20.15 2.72
CA ILE A 29 3.22 19.57 2.75
C ILE A 29 2.73 19.75 4.20
N THR A 30 1.74 20.63 4.39
CA THR A 30 1.11 20.83 5.68
C THR A 30 0.39 19.53 6.05
N ARG A 31 1.09 18.66 6.77
CA ARG A 31 0.53 17.42 7.30
C ARG A 31 -0.52 17.79 8.35
N VAL A 32 -1.78 17.60 7.99
CA VAL A 32 -2.87 17.50 8.96
C VAL A 32 -2.52 16.35 9.91
N PRO A 33 -2.52 16.54 11.24
CA PRO A 33 -2.25 15.45 12.18
C PRO A 33 -3.48 14.53 12.24
N LEU A 34 -3.39 13.35 11.62
CA LEU A 34 -4.41 12.30 11.75
C LEU A 34 -4.12 11.43 12.98
N PRO A 35 -5.14 11.04 13.76
CA PRO A 35 -4.94 10.26 14.97
C PRO A 35 -4.61 8.80 14.64
N GLY A 36 -3.41 8.34 15.02
CA GLY A 36 -3.15 6.90 15.21
C GLY A 36 -2.08 6.22 14.34
N GLY A 37 -1.18 6.96 13.69
CA GLY A 37 -0.14 6.41 12.80
C GLY A 37 0.77 5.37 13.46
N VAL A 38 0.60 4.10 13.10
CA VAL A 38 1.66 3.10 13.27
C VAL A 38 2.72 3.40 12.20
N ARG A 39 3.99 3.45 12.58
CA ARG A 39 5.10 3.61 11.62
C ARG A 39 5.31 2.25 10.93
N SER A 40 4.44 1.88 9.99
CA SER A 40 4.80 0.80 9.05
C SER A 40 5.96 1.31 8.19
N VAL A 41 7.06 0.56 8.12
CA VAL A 41 8.21 0.93 7.27
C VAL A 41 7.90 0.80 5.78
N VAL A 42 6.76 0.17 5.44
CA VAL A 42 6.27 0.09 4.06
C VAL A 42 5.92 1.48 3.54
N ASP A 43 6.56 1.87 2.44
CA ASP A 43 6.25 3.10 1.74
C ASP A 43 4.80 3.05 1.23
N THR A 44 3.94 3.87 1.85
CA THR A 44 2.51 3.94 1.51
C THR A 44 2.26 4.34 0.06
N ALA A 45 3.18 5.06 -0.59
CA ALA A 45 3.05 5.42 -2.01
C ALA A 45 3.31 4.19 -2.89
N VAL A 46 4.31 3.38 -2.56
CA VAL A 46 4.59 2.11 -3.26
C VAL A 46 3.44 1.12 -3.03
N ALA A 47 2.94 1.01 -1.80
CA ALA A 47 1.78 0.17 -1.48
C ALA A 47 0.54 0.60 -2.28
N ARG A 48 0.28 1.91 -2.36
CA ARG A 48 -0.83 2.47 -3.16
C ARG A 48 -0.71 2.11 -4.64
N SER A 49 0.43 2.37 -5.26
CA SER A 49 0.64 2.05 -6.68
C SER A 49 0.44 0.56 -6.99
N ARG A 50 0.92 -0.33 -6.10
CA ARG A 50 0.70 -1.77 -6.23
C ARG A 50 -0.78 -2.15 -6.11
N LEU A 51 -1.51 -1.51 -5.21
CA LEU A 51 -2.96 -1.74 -5.03
C LEU A 51 -3.77 -1.22 -6.22
N GLU A 52 -3.41 -0.08 -6.79
CA GLU A 52 -4.03 0.48 -7.99
C GLU A 52 -3.81 -0.46 -9.20
N ALA A 53 -2.58 -0.96 -9.41
CA ALA A 53 -2.31 -1.93 -10.46
C ALA A 53 -3.09 -3.25 -10.27
N LEU A 54 -3.22 -3.72 -9.02
CA LEU A 54 -4.02 -4.90 -8.70
C LEU A 54 -5.52 -4.67 -8.96
N LEU A 55 -6.02 -3.46 -8.69
CA LEU A 55 -7.41 -3.09 -8.95
C LEU A 55 -7.73 -3.14 -10.46
N GLU A 56 -6.84 -2.60 -11.29
CA GLU A 56 -6.99 -2.64 -12.75
C GLU A 56 -7.01 -4.08 -13.29
N ASP A 57 -6.15 -4.96 -12.76
CA ASP A 57 -6.11 -6.37 -13.15
C ASP A 57 -7.39 -7.13 -12.76
N LEU A 58 -7.91 -6.85 -11.56
CA LEU A 58 -9.18 -7.41 -11.09
C LEU A 58 -10.37 -6.91 -11.93
N ASP A 59 -10.41 -5.61 -12.24
CA ASP A 59 -11.46 -5.02 -13.08
C ASP A 59 -11.45 -5.61 -14.49
N ARG A 60 -10.27 -5.77 -15.09
CA ARG A 60 -10.11 -6.47 -16.38
C ARG A 60 -10.62 -7.91 -16.31
N SER A 61 -10.23 -8.65 -15.28
CA SER A 61 -10.63 -10.04 -15.10
C SER A 61 -12.14 -10.21 -14.93
N ILE A 62 -12.77 -9.31 -14.16
CA ILE A 62 -14.23 -9.28 -13.96
C ILE A 62 -14.94 -8.98 -15.28
N ALA A 63 -14.48 -7.99 -16.06
CA ALA A 63 -15.08 -7.64 -17.35
C ALA A 63 -15.04 -8.81 -18.34
N ILE A 64 -13.90 -9.52 -18.42
CA ILE A 64 -13.74 -10.70 -19.27
C ILE A 64 -14.75 -11.80 -18.88
N LEU A 65 -14.89 -12.08 -17.58
CA LEU A 65 -15.77 -13.14 -17.09
C LEU A 65 -17.26 -12.80 -17.19
N ARG A 66 -17.64 -11.52 -17.09
CA ARG A 66 -19.01 -11.06 -17.33
C ARG A 66 -19.43 -11.16 -18.79
N GLY A 67 -18.50 -11.43 -19.71
CA GLY A 67 -18.80 -11.52 -21.13
C GLY A 67 -18.98 -10.16 -21.81
N GLU A 68 -18.56 -9.07 -21.15
CA GLU A 68 -18.47 -7.73 -21.76
C GLU A 68 -17.24 -7.63 -22.73
N SER A 69 -16.70 -8.77 -23.16
CA SER A 69 -15.68 -8.86 -24.19
C SER A 69 -16.32 -8.83 -25.58
N PRO A 70 -15.85 -7.97 -26.51
CA PRO A 70 -16.46 -7.77 -27.83
C PRO A 70 -16.36 -8.97 -28.80
N GLU A 71 -15.86 -10.13 -28.37
CA GLU A 71 -15.40 -11.22 -29.26
C GLU A 71 -16.05 -12.59 -29.02
N ARG A 72 -17.13 -12.73 -28.23
CA ARG A 72 -17.77 -14.04 -28.01
C ARG A 72 -19.08 -14.23 -28.76
N ASP A 73 -19.05 -15.13 -29.75
CA ASP A 73 -20.22 -15.78 -30.36
C ASP A 73 -20.54 -17.07 -29.55
N ASN A 74 -21.73 -17.13 -28.95
CA ASN A 74 -22.21 -18.27 -28.17
C ASN A 74 -23.12 -19.13 -29.06
N SER A 75 -22.64 -20.29 -29.50
CA SER A 75 -23.44 -21.28 -30.22
C SER A 75 -24.24 -22.18 -29.27
N ALA A 76 -25.49 -22.50 -29.64
CA ALA A 76 -26.50 -23.17 -28.80
C ALA A 76 -26.21 -24.64 -28.37
N ALA A 77 -25.03 -25.20 -28.67
CA ALA A 77 -24.70 -26.61 -28.39
C ALA A 77 -24.30 -26.90 -26.92
N ASP A 78 -24.03 -25.86 -26.11
CA ASP A 78 -23.50 -25.99 -24.74
C ASP A 78 -24.57 -26.02 -23.63
N ALA A 79 -25.86 -26.09 -23.94
CA ALA A 79 -26.92 -25.89 -22.94
C ALA A 79 -26.92 -26.89 -21.75
N GLY A 80 -26.44 -28.12 -21.94
CA GLY A 80 -26.35 -29.14 -20.87
C GLY A 80 -25.07 -29.07 -20.02
N ALA A 81 -23.94 -28.67 -20.62
CA ALA A 81 -22.70 -28.37 -19.90
C ALA A 81 -22.70 -26.96 -19.27
N GLY A 82 -23.60 -26.11 -19.76
CA GLY A 82 -23.70 -24.68 -19.47
C GLY A 82 -24.09 -24.37 -18.03
N LEU A 83 -25.00 -25.13 -17.40
CA LEU A 83 -25.42 -24.85 -16.02
C LEU A 83 -24.23 -24.89 -15.04
N THR A 84 -23.43 -25.97 -15.08
CA THR A 84 -22.25 -26.08 -14.22
C THR A 84 -21.14 -25.08 -14.60
N ALA A 85 -21.05 -24.71 -15.88
CA ALA A 85 -20.09 -23.71 -16.35
C ALA A 85 -20.47 -22.31 -15.86
N VAL A 86 -21.76 -21.96 -15.90
CA VAL A 86 -22.31 -20.70 -15.40
C VAL A 86 -22.11 -20.60 -13.89
N GLU A 87 -22.43 -21.63 -13.12
CA GLU A 87 -22.20 -21.66 -11.67
C GLU A 87 -20.71 -21.46 -11.31
N ARG A 88 -19.79 -22.07 -12.08
CA ARG A 88 -18.34 -21.87 -11.89
C ARG A 88 -17.91 -20.43 -12.21
N VAL A 89 -18.44 -19.84 -13.27
CA VAL A 89 -18.14 -18.44 -13.65
C VAL A 89 -18.67 -17.49 -12.58
N GLU A 90 -19.88 -17.70 -12.07
CA GLU A 90 -20.48 -16.88 -11.02
C GLU A 90 -19.69 -16.97 -9.71
N ALA A 91 -19.29 -18.18 -9.29
CA ALA A 91 -18.42 -18.36 -8.13
C ALA A 91 -17.07 -17.64 -8.28
N ALA A 92 -16.47 -17.67 -9.48
CA ALA A 92 -15.25 -16.96 -9.80
C ALA A 92 -15.43 -15.43 -9.75
N LEU A 93 -16.51 -14.91 -10.35
CA LEU A 93 -16.87 -13.49 -10.30
C LEU A 93 -17.02 -13.01 -8.85
N HIS A 94 -17.77 -13.74 -8.03
CA HIS A 94 -17.91 -13.40 -6.61
C HIS A 94 -16.58 -13.43 -5.85
N ALA A 95 -15.66 -14.34 -6.20
CA ALA A 95 -14.33 -14.35 -5.59
C ALA A 95 -13.51 -13.11 -5.97
N LEU A 96 -13.53 -12.71 -7.24
CA LEU A 96 -12.83 -11.53 -7.74
C LEU A 96 -13.42 -10.23 -7.17
N GLU A 97 -14.75 -10.11 -7.13
CA GLU A 97 -15.44 -8.95 -6.56
C GLU A 97 -15.11 -8.76 -5.07
N ARG A 98 -15.06 -9.85 -4.29
CA ARG A 98 -14.62 -9.79 -2.89
C ARG A 98 -13.17 -9.35 -2.76
N HIS A 99 -12.28 -9.83 -3.64
CA HIS A 99 -10.89 -9.41 -3.64
C HIS A 99 -10.77 -7.92 -3.97
N ARG A 100 -11.48 -7.47 -5.01
CA ARG A 100 -11.58 -6.08 -5.43
C ARG A 100 -12.04 -5.17 -4.28
N ALA A 101 -13.08 -5.57 -3.57
CA ALA A 101 -13.55 -4.85 -2.39
C ALA A 101 -12.46 -4.74 -1.30
N GLY A 102 -11.68 -5.80 -1.10
CA GLY A 102 -10.53 -5.79 -0.18
C GLY A 102 -9.43 -4.80 -0.58
N VAL A 103 -9.13 -4.71 -1.88
CA VAL A 103 -8.16 -3.76 -2.44
C VAL A 103 -8.65 -2.32 -2.28
N LEU A 104 -9.92 -2.03 -2.59
CA LEU A 104 -10.52 -0.72 -2.38
C LEU A 104 -10.46 -0.29 -0.91
N ALA A 105 -10.80 -1.19 0.01
CA ALA A 105 -10.69 -0.93 1.45
C ALA A 105 -9.22 -0.71 1.90
N ALA A 106 -8.23 -1.29 1.22
CA ALA A 106 -6.83 -1.00 1.48
C ALA A 106 -6.44 0.42 1.01
N LEU A 107 -6.88 0.83 -0.19
CA LEU A 107 -6.68 2.19 -0.70
C LEU A 107 -7.33 3.25 0.18
N GLU A 108 -8.54 2.98 0.69
CA GLU A 108 -9.22 3.87 1.64
C GLU A 108 -8.43 4.03 2.94
N ARG A 109 -7.89 2.93 3.49
CA ARG A 109 -7.00 2.98 4.67
C ARG A 109 -5.72 3.76 4.44
N ILE A 110 -5.16 3.72 3.22
CA ILE A 110 -4.01 4.56 2.85
C ILE A 110 -4.42 6.04 2.86
N GLY A 111 -5.57 6.37 2.25
CA GLY A 111 -6.11 7.74 2.26
C GLY A 111 -6.42 8.26 3.67
N ALA A 112 -6.91 7.39 4.54
CA ALA A 112 -7.20 7.71 5.95
C ALA A 112 -5.96 7.70 6.86
N GLY A 113 -4.79 7.29 6.37
CA GLY A 113 -3.57 7.16 7.18
C GLY A 113 -3.61 6.04 8.23
N THR A 114 -4.54 5.08 8.12
CA THR A 114 -4.69 3.92 9.02
C THR A 114 -4.13 2.63 8.43
N TYR A 115 -3.49 2.72 7.26
CA TYR A 115 -2.80 1.60 6.62
C TYR A 115 -1.76 0.98 7.57
N GLY A 116 -1.65 -0.35 7.52
CA GLY A 116 -0.80 -1.09 8.44
C GLY A 116 -1.39 -1.35 9.83
N ARG A 117 -2.64 -0.98 10.12
CA ARG A 117 -3.37 -1.47 11.32
C ARG A 117 -4.34 -2.60 11.00
N CYS A 118 -4.43 -3.55 11.92
CA CYS A 118 -5.40 -4.63 11.88
C CYS A 118 -6.80 -4.10 12.18
N VAL A 119 -7.78 -4.39 11.31
CA VAL A 119 -9.19 -3.97 11.51
C VAL A 119 -9.91 -4.68 12.66
N ALA A 120 -9.34 -5.78 13.19
CA ALA A 120 -9.97 -6.59 14.23
C ALA A 120 -9.41 -6.29 15.64
N CYS A 121 -8.09 -6.17 15.79
CA CYS A 121 -7.44 -5.91 17.09
C CYS A 121 -6.80 -4.52 17.19
N GLY A 122 -6.69 -3.77 16.08
CA GLY A 122 -6.05 -2.45 16.07
C GLY A 122 -4.52 -2.48 16.11
N GLU A 123 -3.90 -3.64 16.31
CA GLU A 123 -2.44 -3.83 16.34
C GLU A 123 -1.79 -3.58 14.96
N PRO A 124 -0.50 -3.20 14.93
CA PRO A 124 0.23 -3.09 13.68
C PRO A 124 0.29 -4.44 12.95
N VAL A 125 0.05 -4.42 11.64
CA VAL A 125 0.24 -5.57 10.76
C VAL A 125 1.73 -5.69 10.47
N PRO A 126 2.33 -6.90 10.56
CA PRO A 126 3.74 -7.10 10.27
C PRO A 126 4.09 -6.64 8.85
N ASP A 127 5.18 -5.89 8.70
CA ASP A 127 5.58 -5.31 7.41
C ASP A 127 5.80 -6.39 6.35
N GLY A 128 6.43 -7.52 6.70
CA GLY A 128 6.60 -8.64 5.77
C GLY A 128 5.28 -9.21 5.22
N ARG A 129 4.16 -9.02 5.94
CA ARG A 129 2.83 -9.38 5.43
C ARG A 129 2.31 -8.33 4.45
N LEU A 130 2.53 -7.05 4.72
CA LEU A 130 2.13 -5.95 3.84
C LEU A 130 2.98 -5.91 2.55
N GLU A 131 4.24 -6.35 2.63
CA GLU A 131 5.12 -6.53 1.47
C GLU A 131 4.65 -7.67 0.57
N ALA A 132 4.27 -8.81 1.16
CA ALA A 132 3.76 -9.96 0.43
C ALA A 132 2.32 -9.77 -0.07
N ARG A 133 1.47 -9.09 0.73
CA ARG A 133 0.05 -8.87 0.48
C ARG A 133 -0.36 -7.46 0.91
N PRO A 134 -0.32 -6.47 0.01
CA PRO A 134 -0.67 -5.09 0.34
C PRO A 134 -2.17 -4.90 0.64
N ASP A 135 -3.03 -5.83 0.21
CA ASP A 135 -4.47 -5.86 0.50
C ASP A 135 -4.80 -6.30 1.94
N ALA A 136 -3.80 -6.75 2.70
CA ALA A 136 -3.95 -7.26 4.06
C ALA A 136 -4.67 -6.26 5.00
N ALA A 137 -5.86 -6.65 5.49
CA ALA A 137 -6.63 -5.88 6.47
C ALA A 137 -6.39 -6.29 7.94
N ARG A 138 -5.81 -7.48 8.18
CA ARG A 138 -5.73 -8.10 9.52
C ARG A 138 -4.30 -8.52 9.86
N CYS A 139 -3.97 -8.66 11.15
CA CYS A 139 -2.74 -9.31 11.56
C CYS A 139 -2.83 -10.83 11.35
N VAL A 140 -1.71 -11.55 11.39
CA VAL A 140 -1.66 -13.01 11.17
C VAL A 140 -2.58 -13.76 12.14
N THR A 141 -2.60 -13.36 13.41
CA THR A 141 -3.45 -13.96 14.45
C THR A 141 -4.94 -13.76 14.16
N CYS A 142 -5.35 -12.54 13.80
CA CYS A 142 -6.74 -12.23 13.48
C CYS A 142 -7.17 -12.85 12.14
N GLN A 143 -6.24 -12.98 11.18
CA GLN A 143 -6.49 -13.71 9.94
C GLN A 143 -6.75 -15.19 10.20
N ALA A 144 -5.87 -15.85 10.97
CA ALA A 144 -6.03 -17.27 11.31
C ALA A 144 -7.36 -17.55 12.04
N ARG A 145 -7.80 -16.62 12.91
CA ARG A 145 -9.12 -16.70 13.57
C ARG A 145 -10.29 -16.52 12.62
N TYR A 146 -10.14 -15.71 11.57
CA TYR A 146 -11.18 -15.48 10.58
C TYR A 146 -11.30 -16.67 9.63
N ASP A 147 -10.17 -17.20 9.15
CA ASP A 147 -10.16 -18.32 8.21
C ASP A 147 -10.75 -19.58 8.83
N ARG A 148 -10.59 -19.80 10.14
CA ARG A 148 -11.25 -20.91 10.87
C ARG A 148 -12.77 -20.79 10.96
N ARG A 149 -13.33 -19.60 10.76
CA ARG A 149 -14.77 -19.32 10.87
C ARG A 149 -15.46 -19.31 9.50
N ARG A 150 -14.68 -19.37 8.42
CA ARG A 150 -15.14 -19.32 7.03
C ARG A 150 -15.18 -20.72 6.46
#